data_AF-U2S5W7-F1
#
_entry.id   AF-U2S5W7-F1
#
_cell.length_a   1.000
_cell.length_b   1.000
_cell.length_c   1.000
_cell.angle_alpha   90.00
_cell.angle_beta   90.00
_cell.angle_gamma   90.00
#
_symmetry.space_group_name_H-M   'P 1'
#
loop_
_entity.id
_entity.type
_entity.pdbx_description
1 polymer ?
#
loop_
_entity_poly.entity_id
_entity_poly.type
_entity_poly.pdbx_seq_one_letter_code
_entity_poly.pdbx_strand_id
1 'polypeptide(L)'
;TAIGTGRGDRLSPALATGTFHWVLALPETELSTPQVYSELDRHRERHARDIAPAQLTPSVDAQVLQALRAGDPVMLAEALANDLQAPAIHLAPPIADVLELGELNGALAGMVSGSGPTVAFLAADLDSALDLQIALSASRITAVRATGPVHGARIMGD
;
A
#
# COMPACT_ATOMS: atom_id res chain seq x y z
N THR A 1 3.82 -13.02 7.96
CA THR A 1 2.92 -12.46 6.93
C THR A 1 1.78 -13.40 6.66
N ALA A 2 0.63 -12.88 6.24
CA ALA A 2 -0.49 -13.67 5.77
C ALA A 2 -1.13 -13.02 4.54
N ILE A 3 -1.76 -13.84 3.71
CA ILE A 3 -2.63 -13.44 2.61
C ILE A 3 -4.06 -13.43 3.13
N GLY A 4 -4.73 -12.29 3.03
CA GLY A 4 -6.17 -12.18 3.26
C GLY A 4 -6.97 -12.38 1.98
N THR A 5 -8.03 -13.18 2.05
CA THR A 5 -9.03 -13.35 0.98
C THR A 5 -10.44 -13.18 1.56
N GLY A 6 -11.48 -13.25 0.72
CA GLY A 6 -12.85 -12.97 1.14
C GLY A 6 -13.04 -11.48 1.41
N ARG A 7 -13.40 -11.11 2.64
CA ARG A 7 -13.42 -9.70 3.10
C ARG A 7 -12.17 -9.34 3.91
N GLY A 8 -11.10 -10.14 3.75
CA GLY A 8 -9.89 -10.07 4.58
C GLY A 8 -9.94 -10.96 5.83
N ASP A 9 -11.04 -11.69 6.04
CA ASP A 9 -11.28 -12.56 7.19
C ASP A 9 -10.63 -13.94 7.04
N ARG A 10 -10.30 -14.35 5.81
CA ARG A 10 -9.69 -15.65 5.52
C ARG A 10 -8.20 -15.49 5.30
N LEU A 11 -7.43 -15.80 6.34
CA LEU A 11 -5.97 -15.66 6.34
C LEU A 11 -5.27 -16.99 6.02
N SER A 12 -4.39 -16.97 5.02
CA SER A 12 -3.44 -18.07 4.74
C SER A 12 -2.01 -17.59 5.00
N PRO A 13 -1.17 -18.34 5.73
CA PRO A 13 0.22 -17.95 5.95
C PRO A 13 0.95 -17.73 4.62
N ALA A 14 1.73 -16.65 4.53
CA ALA A 14 2.61 -16.40 3.41
C ALA A 14 4.06 -16.46 3.88
N LEU A 15 4.85 -17.29 3.22
CA LEU A 15 6.29 -17.36 3.43
C LEU A 15 6.91 -16.10 2.81
N ALA A 16 7.31 -15.18 3.67
CA ALA A 16 8.10 -14.03 3.31
C ALA A 16 9.50 -14.20 3.90
N THR A 17 10.51 -13.93 3.09
CA THR A 17 11.92 -14.03 3.48
C THR A 17 12.53 -12.63 3.49
N GLY A 18 13.47 -12.39 4.41
CA GLY A 18 14.11 -11.09 4.55
C GLY A 18 13.23 -10.04 5.22
N THR A 19 13.64 -8.79 5.05
CA THR A 19 13.01 -7.61 5.64
C THR A 19 12.75 -6.60 4.53
N PHE A 20 11.52 -6.11 4.44
CA PHE A 20 11.12 -5.01 3.59
C PHE A 20 11.09 -3.73 4.41
N HIS A 21 11.62 -2.65 3.82
CA HIS A 21 11.68 -1.33 4.43
C HIS A 21 10.55 -0.46 3.90
N TRP A 22 9.73 0.06 4.80
CA TRP A 22 8.56 0.86 4.47
C TRP A 22 8.67 2.27 5.06
N VAL A 23 8.17 3.25 4.33
CA VAL A 23 7.90 4.59 4.85
C VAL A 23 6.40 4.87 4.70
N LEU A 24 5.73 5.09 5.83
CA LEU A 24 4.30 5.37 5.88
C LEU A 24 4.10 6.87 5.99
N ALA A 25 3.59 7.49 4.93
CA ALA A 25 3.12 8.86 4.94
C ALA A 25 1.69 8.92 5.46
N LEU A 26 1.43 9.86 6.36
CA LEU A 26 0.15 10.05 7.04
C LEU A 26 -0.39 11.45 6.69
N PRO A 27 -1.11 11.60 5.58
CA PRO A 27 -1.79 12.85 5.24
C PRO A 27 -2.85 13.19 6.29
N GLU A 28 -3.11 14.48 6.51
CA GLU A 28 -4.12 14.95 7.47
C GLU A 28 -5.57 14.77 7.00
N THR A 29 -5.78 14.42 5.73
CA THR A 29 -7.12 14.21 5.17
C THR A 29 -7.76 12.94 5.70
N GLU A 30 -9.04 12.99 6.05
CA GLU A 30 -9.79 11.80 6.46
C GLU A 30 -10.48 11.13 5.26
N LEU A 31 -10.46 9.80 5.24
CA LEU A 31 -11.23 8.99 4.30
C LEU A 31 -12.02 7.92 5.05
N SER A 32 -13.31 7.86 4.80
CA SER A 32 -14.19 6.81 5.33
C SER A 32 -14.13 5.58 4.44
N THR A 33 -13.85 4.41 5.01
CA THR A 33 -13.83 3.15 4.24
C THR A 33 -15.12 2.93 3.44
N PRO A 34 -16.35 3.04 4.01
CA PRO A 34 -17.59 2.99 3.23
C PRO A 34 -17.67 3.97 2.05
N GLN A 35 -17.15 5.19 2.20
CA GLN A 35 -17.19 6.19 1.12
C GLN A 35 -16.26 5.81 -0.03
N VAL A 36 -15.05 5.33 0.28
CA VAL A 36 -14.07 4.90 -0.73
C VAL A 36 -14.58 3.69 -1.51
N TYR A 37 -15.22 2.72 -0.84
CA TYR A 37 -15.87 1.59 -1.51
C TYR A 37 -17.05 2.03 -2.39
N SER A 38 -17.89 2.95 -1.90
CA SER A 38 -18.99 3.51 -2.71
C SER A 38 -18.46 4.23 -3.95
N GLU A 39 -17.30 4.87 -3.85
CA GLU A 39 -16.67 5.53 -4.99
C GLU A 39 -16.02 4.53 -5.96
N LEU A 40 -15.49 3.40 -5.48
CA LEU A 40 -15.08 2.29 -6.35
C LEU A 40 -16.24 1.77 -7.19
N ASP A 41 -17.41 1.58 -6.56
CA ASP A 41 -18.61 1.11 -7.27
C ASP A 41 -19.02 2.10 -8.37
N ARG A 42 -19.08 3.41 -8.05
CA ARG A 42 -19.33 4.46 -9.05
C ARG A 42 -18.26 4.51 -10.14
N HIS A 43 -16.99 4.32 -9.79
CA HIS A 43 -15.89 4.30 -10.76
C HIS A 43 -16.07 3.15 -11.76
N ARG A 44 -16.40 1.94 -11.28
CA ARG A 44 -16.70 0.78 -12.13
C ARG A 44 -17.91 1.02 -13.04
N GLU A 45 -18.95 1.68 -12.54
CA GLU A 45 -20.12 2.07 -13.35
C GLU A 45 -19.74 3.07 -14.46
N ARG A 46 -18.97 4.11 -14.14
CA ARG A 46 -18.51 5.13 -15.11
C ARG A 46 -17.67 4.52 -16.23
N HIS A 47 -16.86 3.51 -15.91
CA HIS A 47 -15.93 2.87 -16.85
C HIS A 47 -16.37 1.46 -17.29
N ALA A 48 -17.66 1.14 -17.16
CA ALA A 48 -18.18 -0.19 -17.45
C ALA A 48 -17.93 -0.68 -18.89
N ARG A 49 -17.72 0.23 -19.84
CA ARG A 49 -17.39 -0.10 -21.24
C ARG A 49 -15.92 -0.46 -21.46
N ASP A 50 -15.04 0.02 -20.58
CA ASP A 50 -13.58 -0.13 -20.71
C ASP A 50 -13.02 -1.20 -19.76
N ILE A 51 -13.74 -1.56 -18.68
CA ILE A 51 -13.28 -2.43 -17.59
C ILE A 51 -14.15 -3.72 -17.47
N ALA A 52 -14.91 -4.09 -18.52
CA ALA A 52 -15.76 -5.28 -18.48
C ALA A 52 -14.98 -6.57 -18.82
N PRO A 53 -15.16 -7.67 -18.05
CA PRO A 53 -15.92 -7.78 -16.80
C PRO A 53 -15.10 -7.38 -15.56
N ALA A 54 -15.70 -6.62 -14.64
CA ALA A 54 -15.05 -6.28 -13.38
C ALA A 54 -14.78 -7.55 -12.55
N GLN A 55 -13.55 -7.68 -12.06
CA GLN A 55 -13.16 -8.80 -11.20
C GLN A 55 -13.81 -8.62 -9.82
N LEU A 56 -14.86 -9.39 -9.54
CA LEU A 56 -15.68 -9.23 -8.33
C LEU A 56 -15.06 -9.85 -7.08
N THR A 57 -14.06 -10.72 -7.24
CA THR A 57 -13.42 -11.43 -6.13
C THR A 57 -11.96 -11.00 -6.03
N PRO A 58 -11.50 -10.54 -4.83
CA PRO A 58 -10.08 -10.28 -4.62
C PRO A 58 -9.26 -11.54 -4.91
N SER A 59 -8.30 -11.42 -5.82
CA SER A 59 -7.28 -12.42 -6.08
C SER A 59 -5.93 -11.88 -5.69
N VAL A 60 -5.07 -12.74 -5.16
CA VAL A 60 -3.67 -12.35 -4.93
C VAL A 60 -2.86 -12.68 -6.16
N ASP A 61 -2.15 -11.68 -6.68
CA ASP A 61 -1.22 -11.87 -7.77
C ASP A 61 -0.08 -12.82 -7.34
N ALA A 62 0.19 -13.83 -8.16
CA ALA A 62 1.28 -14.77 -7.92
C ALA A 62 2.64 -14.06 -7.82
N GLN A 63 2.82 -12.92 -8.49
CA GLN A 63 4.04 -12.12 -8.45
C GLN A 63 4.31 -11.56 -7.06
N VAL A 64 3.29 -11.11 -6.32
CA VAL A 64 3.45 -10.66 -4.93
C VAL A 64 4.01 -11.79 -4.07
N LEU A 65 3.49 -13.00 -4.24
CA LEU A 65 3.94 -14.17 -3.45
C LEU A 65 5.37 -14.59 -3.81
N GLN A 66 5.72 -14.47 -5.08
CA GLN A 66 7.07 -14.73 -5.55
C GLN A 66 8.07 -13.71 -4.98
N ALA A 67 7.74 -12.42 -5.05
CA ALA A 67 8.57 -11.33 -4.52
C ALA A 67 8.79 -11.47 -3.01
N LEU A 68 7.72 -11.74 -2.25
CA LEU A 68 7.79 -11.97 -0.80
C LEU A 68 8.68 -13.16 -0.46
N ARG A 69 8.58 -14.27 -1.20
CA ARG A 69 9.42 -15.46 -0.99
C ARG A 69 10.88 -15.22 -1.37
N ALA A 70 11.12 -14.41 -2.40
CA ALA A 70 12.47 -14.03 -2.81
C ALA A 70 13.11 -13.02 -1.85
N GLY A 71 12.30 -12.27 -1.09
CA GLY A 71 12.79 -11.14 -0.29
C GLY A 71 13.27 -9.98 -1.17
N ASP A 72 12.71 -9.85 -2.37
CA ASP A 72 13.15 -8.90 -3.40
C ASP A 72 12.22 -7.67 -3.39
N PRO A 73 12.69 -6.49 -2.91
CA PRO A 73 11.87 -5.30 -2.84
C PRO A 73 11.58 -4.69 -4.21
N VAL A 74 12.44 -4.90 -5.22
CA VAL A 74 12.22 -4.40 -6.58
C VAL A 74 11.14 -5.22 -7.26
N MET A 75 11.22 -6.55 -7.17
CA MET A 75 10.16 -7.43 -7.67
C MET A 75 8.83 -7.19 -6.93
N LEU A 76 8.87 -6.86 -5.64
CA LEU A 76 7.66 -6.53 -4.90
C LEU A 76 7.04 -5.23 -5.40
N ALA A 77 7.85 -4.20 -5.64
CA ALA A 77 7.41 -2.89 -6.13
C ALA A 77 6.59 -3.00 -7.44
N GLU A 78 7.04 -3.84 -8.38
CA GLU A 78 6.35 -4.08 -9.66
C GLU A 78 4.97 -4.74 -9.50
N ALA A 79 4.74 -5.45 -8.39
CA ALA A 79 3.53 -6.21 -8.13
C ALA A 79 2.56 -5.52 -7.15
N LEU A 80 2.91 -4.35 -6.59
CA LEU A 80 2.05 -3.64 -5.65
C LEU A 80 0.86 -3.01 -6.39
N ALA A 81 -0.34 -3.31 -5.90
CA ALA A 81 -1.58 -2.76 -6.43
C ALA A 81 -2.63 -2.58 -5.33
N ASN A 82 -3.50 -1.61 -5.53
CA ASN A 82 -4.68 -1.39 -4.70
C ASN A 82 -5.81 -0.83 -5.55
N ASP A 83 -6.88 -1.61 -5.73
CA ASP A 83 -8.09 -1.20 -6.48
C ASP A 83 -8.76 0.04 -5.88
N LEU A 84 -8.57 0.31 -4.58
CA LEU A 84 -9.13 1.48 -3.89
C LEU A 84 -8.30 2.75 -4.09
N GLN A 85 -7.12 2.67 -4.70
CA GLN A 85 -6.25 3.84 -4.88
C GLN A 85 -6.87 4.92 -5.75
N ALA A 86 -7.39 4.59 -6.94
CA ALA A 86 -8.02 5.57 -7.80
C ALA A 86 -9.26 6.24 -7.16
N PRO A 87 -10.18 5.48 -6.52
CA PRO A 87 -11.25 6.05 -5.71
C PRO A 87 -10.76 6.96 -4.56
N ALA A 88 -9.72 6.54 -3.83
CA ALA A 88 -9.15 7.32 -2.74
C ALA A 88 -8.56 8.65 -3.23
N ILE A 89 -7.81 8.63 -4.33
CA ILE A 89 -7.28 9.84 -4.98
C ILE A 89 -8.42 10.74 -5.47
N HIS A 90 -9.50 10.17 -6.02
CA HIS A 90 -10.63 10.98 -6.47
C HIS A 90 -11.32 11.71 -5.29
N LEU A 91 -11.46 11.05 -4.14
CA LEU A 91 -12.05 11.65 -2.94
C LEU A 91 -11.10 12.60 -2.20
N ALA A 92 -9.80 12.34 -2.26
CA ALA A 92 -8.76 13.13 -1.63
C ALA A 92 -7.59 13.37 -2.62
N PRO A 93 -7.71 14.34 -3.54
CA PRO A 93 -6.70 14.63 -4.55
C PRO A 93 -5.27 14.83 -4.05
N PRO A 94 -5.02 15.43 -2.85
CA PRO A 94 -3.66 15.58 -2.32
C PRO A 94 -2.90 14.25 -2.11
N ILE A 95 -3.57 13.11 -2.10
CA ILE A 95 -2.91 11.79 -2.06
C ILE A 95 -2.02 11.58 -3.30
N ALA A 96 -2.43 12.10 -4.46
CA ALA A 96 -1.61 12.01 -5.68
C ALA A 96 -0.29 12.76 -5.53
N ASP A 97 -0.32 13.96 -4.95
CA ASP A 97 0.88 14.78 -4.69
C ASP A 97 1.85 14.06 -3.73
N VAL A 98 1.30 13.34 -2.74
CA VAL A 98 2.11 12.54 -1.80
C VAL A 98 2.78 11.37 -2.52
N LEU A 99 2.03 10.63 -3.37
CA LEU A 99 2.56 9.52 -4.17
C LEU A 99 3.70 10.00 -5.08
N GLU A 100 3.47 11.07 -5.85
CA GLU A 100 4.46 11.68 -6.74
C GLU A 100 5.71 12.12 -5.96
N LEU A 101 5.53 12.78 -4.82
CA LEU A 101 6.66 13.20 -3.99
C LEU A 101 7.49 12.01 -3.52
N GLY A 102 6.87 10.90 -3.12
CA GLY A 102 7.61 9.72 -2.70
C GLY A 102 8.40 9.07 -3.83
N GLU A 103 7.81 8.96 -5.02
CA GLU A 103 8.47 8.45 -6.23
C GLU A 103 9.67 9.33 -6.62
N LEU A 104 9.50 10.66 -6.61
CA LEU A 104 10.58 11.62 -6.91
C LEU A 104 11.73 11.56 -5.89
N ASN A 105 11.48 11.05 -4.68
CA ASN A 105 12.47 10.91 -3.61
C ASN A 105 12.94 9.46 -3.41
N GLY A 106 12.80 8.61 -4.44
CA GLY A 106 13.47 7.31 -4.49
C GLY A 106 12.72 6.17 -3.85
N ALA A 107 11.42 6.30 -3.58
CA ALA A 107 10.58 5.13 -3.32
C ALA A 107 10.62 4.18 -4.53
N LEU A 108 10.75 2.88 -4.30
CA LEU A 108 10.63 1.88 -5.37
C LEU A 108 9.20 1.81 -5.90
N ALA A 109 8.22 1.96 -5.01
CA ALA A 109 6.81 2.12 -5.32
C ALA A 109 6.09 2.81 -4.16
N GLY A 110 5.05 3.58 -4.48
CA GLY A 110 4.09 4.14 -3.53
C GLY A 110 2.70 3.57 -3.78
N MET A 111 1.98 3.21 -2.72
CA MET A 111 0.59 2.81 -2.82
C MET A 111 -0.25 3.34 -1.66
N VAL A 112 -1.51 3.65 -1.92
CA VAL A 112 -2.48 3.85 -0.84
C VAL A 112 -2.65 2.55 -0.07
N SER A 113 -2.51 2.60 1.25
CA SER A 113 -2.73 1.45 2.14
C SER A 113 -4.21 1.32 2.47
N GLY A 114 -4.86 0.26 1.96
CA GLY A 114 -6.29 0.02 2.17
C GLY A 114 -7.15 1.10 1.52
N SER A 115 -8.09 1.68 2.27
CA SER A 115 -8.92 2.80 1.79
C SER A 115 -8.24 4.17 1.91
N GLY A 116 -6.99 4.24 2.38
CA GLY A 116 -6.32 5.51 2.68
C GLY A 116 -6.77 6.13 4.01
N PRO A 117 -6.25 7.33 4.35
CA PRO A 117 -5.38 8.19 3.52
C PRO A 117 -3.90 7.76 3.53
N THR A 118 -3.51 6.82 4.39
CA THR A 118 -2.10 6.39 4.53
C THR A 118 -1.53 5.95 3.19
N VAL A 119 -0.37 6.50 2.84
CA VAL A 119 0.42 6.07 1.68
C VAL A 119 1.63 5.30 2.17
N ALA A 120 1.77 4.06 1.71
CA ALA A 120 2.89 3.20 2.02
C ALA A 120 3.89 3.23 0.86
N PHE A 121 5.12 3.62 1.15
CA PHE A 121 6.24 3.58 0.21
C PHE A 121 7.16 2.42 0.54
N LEU A 122 7.48 1.62 -0.48
CA LEU A 122 8.51 0.59 -0.39
C LEU A 122 9.87 1.21 -0.73
N ALA A 123 10.84 1.05 0.16
CA ALA A 123 12.22 1.48 -0.05
C ALA A 123 13.12 0.27 -0.36
N ALA A 124 14.20 0.52 -1.10
CA ALA A 124 15.17 -0.54 -1.44
C ALA A 124 15.87 -1.12 -0.21
N ASP A 125 16.18 -0.28 0.77
CA ASP A 125 16.89 -0.62 1.99
C ASP A 125 16.62 0.41 3.10
N LEU A 126 17.34 0.26 4.23
CA LEU A 126 17.21 1.13 5.39
C LEU A 126 17.62 2.58 5.11
N ASP A 127 18.70 2.79 4.35
CA ASP A 127 19.24 4.12 4.06
C ASP A 127 18.28 4.88 3.12
N SER A 128 17.79 4.19 2.08
CA SER A 128 16.76 4.72 1.19
C SER A 128 15.47 5.08 1.95
N ALA A 129 15.07 4.27 2.94
CA ALA A 129 13.92 4.58 3.79
C ALA A 129 14.16 5.80 4.70
N LEU A 130 15.40 5.99 5.16
CA LEU A 130 15.81 7.16 5.95
C LEU A 130 15.69 8.43 5.11
N ASP A 131 16.28 8.43 3.92
CA ASP A 131 16.29 9.59 3.02
C ASP A 131 14.87 9.96 2.60
N LEU A 132 14.05 8.97 2.25
CA LEU A 132 12.65 9.17 1.90
C LEU A 132 11.84 9.75 3.07
N GLN A 133 12.03 9.26 4.30
CA GLN A 133 11.36 9.83 5.48
C GLN A 133 11.74 11.30 5.68
N ILE A 134 13.01 11.65 5.51
CA ILE A 134 13.49 13.04 5.63
C ILE A 134 12.84 13.92 4.56
N ALA A 135 12.82 13.47 3.29
CA ALA A 135 12.22 14.23 2.20
C ALA A 135 10.73 14.51 2.42
N LEU A 136 9.96 13.48 2.82
CA LEU A 136 8.53 13.63 3.13
C LEU A 136 8.31 14.59 4.31
N SER A 137 9.13 14.47 5.36
CA SER A 137 9.05 15.33 6.55
C SER A 137 9.40 16.79 6.24
N ALA A 138 10.36 17.03 5.34
CA ALA A 138 10.73 18.38 4.87
C ALA A 138 9.56 19.04 4.11
N SER A 139 8.73 18.25 3.44
CA SER A 139 7.47 18.67 2.81
C SER A 139 6.28 18.74 3.78
N ARG A 140 6.53 18.68 5.09
CA ARG A 140 5.53 18.75 6.18
C ARG A 140 4.53 17.59 6.19
N ILE A 141 4.89 16.45 5.60
CA ILE A 141 4.10 15.23 5.68
C ILE A 141 4.61 14.41 6.86
N THR A 142 3.71 14.00 7.75
CA THR A 142 4.08 13.08 8.84
C THR A 142 4.47 11.74 8.25
N ALA A 143 5.72 11.33 8.43
CA ALA A 143 6.27 10.10 7.87
C ALA A 143 6.89 9.20 8.95
N VAL A 144 6.54 7.92 8.94
CA VAL A 144 7.03 6.91 9.89
C VAL A 144 7.69 5.76 9.14
N ARG A 145 8.91 5.39 9.53
CA ARG A 145 9.55 4.18 9.01
C ARG A 145 9.05 2.95 9.74
N ALA A 146 8.85 1.88 8.97
CA ALA A 146 8.50 0.57 9.49
C ALA A 146 9.27 -0.52 8.73
N THR A 147 9.32 -1.71 9.32
CA THR A 147 9.81 -2.91 8.65
C THR A 147 8.77 -4.01 8.70
N GLY A 148 8.82 -4.90 7.71
CA GLY A 148 7.97 -6.08 7.67
C GLY A 148 8.69 -7.25 7.00
N PRO A 149 8.28 -8.49 7.29
CA PRO A 149 7.20 -8.84 8.21
C PRO A 149 7.62 -8.89 9.68
N VAL A 150 6.68 -8.57 10.56
CA VAL A 150 6.82 -8.71 12.02
C VAL A 150 5.78 -9.67 12.59
N HIS A 151 5.90 -9.99 13.87
CA HIS A 151 4.90 -10.82 14.56
C HIS A 151 3.55 -10.10 14.62
N GLY A 152 2.46 -10.87 14.59
CA GLY A 152 1.14 -10.37 14.98
C GLY A 152 1.04 -10.14 16.48
N ALA A 153 -0.20 -9.99 16.99
CA ALA A 153 -0.44 -9.82 18.42
C ALA A 153 0.22 -10.94 19.25
N ARG A 154 1.04 -10.55 20.22
CA ARG A 154 1.72 -11.44 21.17
C ARG A 154 1.87 -10.77 22.53
N ILE A 155 1.96 -11.56 23.58
CA ILE A 155 2.28 -11.07 24.92
C ILE A 155 3.74 -10.63 24.93
N MET A 156 4.00 -9.39 25.33
CA MET A 156 5.34 -8.90 25.62
C MET A 156 5.61 -9.17 27.10
N GLY A 157 6.75 -9.79 27.43
CA GLY A 157 7.18 -9.90 28.83
C GLY A 157 7.52 -8.52 29.39
N ASP A 158 7.39 -8.38 30.71
CA ASP A 158 7.86 -7.21 31.46
C ASP A 158 9.38 -7.06 31.42
#